data_AF-A0A841AWP1-F1
#
_entry.id   AF-A0A841AWP1-F1
#
_cell.length_a   1.000
_cell.length_b   1.000
_cell.length_c   1.000
_cell.angle_alpha   90.00
_cell.angle_beta   90.00
_cell.angle_gamma   90.00
#
_symmetry.space_group_name_H-M   'P 1'
#
loop_
_entity.id
_entity.type
_entity.pdbx_description
1 polymer ?
#
loop_
_entity_poly.entity_id
_entity_poly.type
_entity_poly.pdbx_seq_one_letter_code
_entity_poly.pdbx_strand_id
1 'polypeptide(L)'
;MSHGEHTPADRQDLDGLVLGIWREVLSGPVGPDDDFFALGGDSIKAGQIVARLRKQARTGLSLAEFLAEVSTPRELAALVRAKAV
;
A
#
# COMPACT_ATOMS: atom_id res chain seq x y z
N MET A 1 1.51 4.47 27.25
CA MET A 1 2.35 4.78 26.07
C MET A 1 1.43 5.40 25.04
N SER A 2 1.47 6.73 24.94
CA SER A 2 0.63 7.54 24.06
C SER A 2 1.06 7.34 22.62
N HIS A 3 0.23 6.72 21.78
CA HIS A 3 0.39 6.85 20.33
C HIS A 3 -0.49 8.03 19.90
N GLY A 4 0.15 9.19 19.74
CA GLY A 4 -0.49 10.46 19.48
C GLY A 4 -1.33 10.45 18.21
N GLU A 5 -2.42 11.20 18.29
CA GLU A 5 -3.17 11.77 17.17
C GLU A 5 -2.20 12.30 16.11
N HIS A 6 -2.08 11.59 14.99
CA HIS A 6 -1.46 12.12 13.78
C HIS A 6 -2.58 12.40 12.79
N THR A 7 -2.90 13.68 12.62
CA THR A 7 -3.73 14.16 11.51
C THR A 7 -2.89 15.06 10.60
N PRO A 8 -2.34 14.51 9.51
CA PRO A 8 -2.05 15.21 8.26
C PRO A 8 -2.89 14.54 7.14
N ALA A 9 -4.18 14.84 7.17
CA ALA A 9 -5.33 13.95 6.88
C ALA A 9 -5.58 13.45 5.44
N ASP A 10 -4.61 13.52 4.52
CA ASP A 10 -4.84 13.05 3.14
C ASP A 10 -3.60 12.41 2.53
N ARG A 11 -2.45 13.08 2.66
CA ARG A 11 -1.21 12.57 2.08
C ARG A 11 -0.58 11.51 2.98
N GLN A 12 -0.38 11.85 4.25
CA GLN A 12 0.25 10.95 5.21
C GLN A 12 -0.63 9.73 5.52
N ASP A 13 -1.96 9.90 5.39
CA ASP A 13 -2.90 8.81 5.59
C ASP A 13 -2.76 7.73 4.53
N LEU A 14 -2.58 8.07 3.24
CA LEU A 14 -2.43 7.03 2.22
C LEU A 14 -1.09 6.31 2.31
N ASP A 15 0.01 7.04 2.52
CA ASP A 15 1.34 6.41 2.64
C ASP A 15 1.37 5.48 3.87
N GLY A 16 0.79 5.94 4.99
CA GLY A 16 0.63 5.14 6.21
C GLY A 16 -0.30 3.94 6.03
N LEU A 17 -1.41 4.12 5.31
CA LEU A 17 -2.35 3.04 4.97
C LEU A 17 -1.67 1.96 4.15
N VAL A 18 -0.99 2.35 3.08
CA VAL A 18 -0.27 1.43 2.19
C VAL A 18 0.79 0.67 2.99
N LEU A 19 1.62 1.37 3.77
CA LEU A 19 2.64 0.74 4.61
C LEU A 19 2.03 -0.20 5.65
N GLY A 20 0.90 0.17 6.27
CA GLY A 20 0.18 -0.67 7.22
C GLY A 20 -0.29 -1.98 6.57
N ILE A 21 -0.97 -1.87 5.42
CA ILE A 21 -1.45 -3.04 4.67
C ILE A 21 -0.29 -3.95 4.26
N TRP A 22 0.83 -3.38 3.80
CA TRP A 22 1.99 -4.16 3.39
C TRP A 22 2.62 -4.89 4.58
N ARG A 23 2.78 -4.22 5.73
CA ARG A 23 3.31 -4.85 6.95
C ARG A 23 2.43 -6.00 7.44
N GLU A 24 1.11 -5.84 7.36
CA GLU A 24 0.16 -6.90 7.69
C GLU A 24 0.28 -8.10 6.74
N VAL A 25 0.39 -7.86 5.43
CA VAL A 25 0.41 -8.94 4.42
C VAL A 25 1.76 -9.64 4.34
N LEU A 26 2.87 -8.88 4.44
CA LEU A 26 4.23 -9.41 4.38
C LEU A 26 4.76 -9.87 5.76
N SER A 27 4.03 -9.57 6.85
CA SER A 27 4.38 -9.97 8.22
C SER A 27 5.80 -9.55 8.63
N GLY A 28 6.20 -8.33 8.30
CA GLY A 28 7.55 -7.82 8.56
C GLY A 28 7.65 -6.30 8.53
N PRO A 29 8.81 -5.73 8.92
CA PRO A 29 9.07 -4.31 8.77
C PRO A 29 9.17 -3.97 7.28
N VAL A 30 8.29 -3.07 6.83
CA VAL A 30 8.27 -2.54 5.45
C VAL A 30 8.50 -1.04 5.50
N GLY A 31 9.48 -0.58 4.74
CA GLY A 31 9.80 0.80 4.42
C GLY A 31 9.16 1.25 3.10
N PRO A 32 9.06 2.57 2.86
CA PRO A 32 8.36 3.13 1.70
C PRO A 32 9.00 2.78 0.35
N ASP A 33 10.29 2.46 0.36
CA ASP A 33 11.11 2.16 -0.81
C ASP A 33 11.55 0.70 -0.86
N ASP A 34 11.00 -0.14 0.02
CA ASP A 34 11.31 -1.57 0.01
C ASP A 34 10.60 -2.28 -1.14
N ASP A 35 11.33 -3.17 -1.79
CA ASP A 35 10.83 -3.93 -2.93
C ASP A 35 9.91 -5.08 -2.47
N PHE A 36 8.72 -5.14 -3.06
CA PHE A 36 7.70 -6.15 -2.77
C PHE A 36 8.22 -7.58 -2.93
N PHE A 37 8.93 -7.85 -4.02
CA PHE A 37 9.43 -9.19 -4.34
C PHE A 37 10.64 -9.55 -3.47
N ALA A 38 11.50 -8.58 -3.14
CA ALA A 38 12.62 -8.78 -2.21
C ALA A 38 12.14 -9.15 -0.79
N LEU A 39 10.97 -8.62 -0.38
CA LEU A 39 10.32 -8.95 0.89
C LEU A 39 9.56 -10.30 0.88
N GLY A 40 9.62 -11.06 -0.21
CA GLY A 40 8.89 -12.33 -0.35
C GLY A 40 7.43 -12.16 -0.77
N GLY A 41 7.11 -11.05 -1.43
CA GLY A 41 5.84 -10.80 -2.09
C GLY A 41 5.56 -11.82 -3.20
N ASP A 42 4.30 -12.23 -3.30
CA ASP A 42 3.80 -13.11 -4.36
C ASP A 42 2.46 -12.58 -4.91
N SER A 43 1.93 -13.21 -5.95
CA SER A 43 0.66 -12.80 -6.58
C SER A 43 -0.54 -12.88 -5.63
N ILE A 44 -0.52 -13.79 -4.64
CA ILE A 44 -1.58 -13.94 -3.65
C ILE A 44 -1.54 -12.74 -2.69
N LYS A 45 -0.36 -12.41 -2.16
CA LYS A 45 -0.13 -11.25 -1.30
C LYS A 45 -0.46 -9.95 -2.03
N ALA A 46 -0.07 -9.82 -3.29
CA ALA A 46 -0.41 -8.67 -4.13
C ALA A 46 -1.94 -8.53 -4.28
N GLY A 47 -2.64 -9.62 -4.56
CA GLY A 47 -4.11 -9.64 -4.62
C GLY A 47 -4.76 -9.20 -3.31
N GLN A 48 -4.21 -9.62 -2.17
CA GLN A 48 -4.68 -9.22 -0.85
C GLN A 48 -4.48 -7.72 -0.57
N ILE A 49 -3.32 -7.17 -0.94
CA ILE A 49 -3.01 -5.73 -0.80
C ILE A 49 -3.99 -4.91 -1.64
N VAL A 50 -4.15 -5.28 -2.91
CA VAL A 50 -5.05 -4.61 -3.85
C VAL A 50 -6.49 -4.66 -3.35
N ALA A 51 -6.99 -5.80 -2.90
CA ALA A 51 -8.35 -5.93 -2.37
C ALA A 51 -8.60 -5.02 -1.15
N ARG A 52 -7.63 -4.92 -0.23
CA ARG A 52 -7.72 -4.03 0.95
C ARG A 52 -7.70 -2.55 0.54
N LEU A 53 -6.81 -2.16 -0.37
CA LEU A 53 -6.72 -0.79 -0.86
C LEU A 53 -7.97 -0.36 -1.61
N ARG A 54 -8.54 -1.23 -2.46
CA ARG A 54 -9.81 -0.94 -3.14
C ARG A 54 -10.94 -0.67 -2.15
N LYS A 55 -10.98 -1.41 -1.04
CA LYS A 55 -11.99 -1.24 0.01
C LYS A 55 -11.80 0.04 0.82
N GLN A 56 -10.56 0.39 1.18
CA GLN A 56 -10.27 1.52 2.08
C GLN A 56 -10.09 2.85 1.33
N ALA A 57 -9.39 2.86 0.20
CA ALA A 57 -9.10 4.05 -0.59
C ALA A 57 -10.08 4.26 -1.78
N ARG A 58 -11.10 3.39 -1.92
CA ARG A 58 -12.10 3.43 -3.01
C ARG A 58 -11.50 3.57 -4.42
N THR A 59 -10.31 3.02 -4.62
CA THR A 59 -9.57 3.12 -5.87
C THR A 59 -9.97 2.03 -6.87
N GLY A 60 -9.82 2.34 -8.16
CA GLY A 60 -9.99 1.40 -9.27
C GLY A 60 -8.83 0.43 -9.50
N LEU A 61 -7.78 0.47 -8.68
CA LEU A 61 -6.55 -0.31 -8.84
C LEU A 61 -6.82 -1.81 -9.12
N SER A 62 -6.23 -2.34 -10.18
CA SER A 62 -6.26 -3.76 -10.53
C SER A 62 -4.98 -4.48 -10.10
N LEU A 63 -5.07 -5.82 -9.96
CA LEU A 63 -3.91 -6.65 -9.66
C LEU A 63 -2.86 -6.62 -10.79
N ALA A 64 -3.32 -6.52 -12.04
CA ALA A 64 -2.42 -6.42 -13.19
C ALA A 64 -1.58 -5.13 -13.14
N GLU A 65 -2.21 -4.00 -12.82
CA GLU A 65 -1.50 -2.71 -12.66
C GLU A 65 -0.53 -2.76 -11.48
N PHE A 66 -0.92 -3.36 -10.36
CA PHE A 66 -0.01 -3.56 -9.23
C PHE A 66 1.23 -4.34 -9.66
N LEU A 67 1.08 -5.49 -10.32
CA LEU A 67 2.22 -6.32 -10.72
C LEU A 67 3.07 -5.70 -11.84
N ALA A 68 2.51 -4.77 -12.62
CA ALA A 68 3.20 -4.14 -13.75
C ALA A 68 3.91 -2.82 -13.37
N GLU A 69 3.30 -2.02 -12.49
CA GLU A 69 3.73 -0.65 -12.20
C GLU A 69 4.21 -0.45 -10.75
N VAL A 70 3.95 -1.39 -9.85
CA VAL A 70 4.24 -1.22 -8.42
C VAL A 70 5.30 -2.21 -7.96
N SER A 71 6.48 -1.70 -7.65
CA SER A 71 7.53 -2.48 -6.96
C SER A 71 7.65 -2.06 -5.50
N THR A 72 7.28 -0.82 -5.17
CA THR A 72 7.42 -0.24 -3.82
C THR A 72 6.10 0.30 -3.24
N PRO A 73 5.97 0.39 -1.91
CA PRO A 73 4.84 1.04 -1.25
C PRO A 73 4.63 2.50 -1.70
N ARG A 74 5.72 3.24 -1.93
CA ARG A 74 5.68 4.63 -2.39
C ARG A 74 5.03 4.76 -3.76
N GLU A 75 5.40 3.91 -4.71
CA GLU A 75 4.80 3.89 -6.05
C GLU A 75 3.32 3.54 -5.99
N LEU A 76 2.96 2.58 -5.13
CA LEU A 76 1.56 2.22 -4.92
C LEU A 76 0.73 3.39 -4.42
N ALA A 77 1.23 4.12 -3.43
CA ALA A 77 0.55 5.29 -2.90
C ALA A 77 0.39 6.38 -3.97
N ALA A 78 1.42 6.62 -4.79
CA ALA A 78 1.34 7.55 -5.91
C ALA A 78 0.28 7.13 -6.95
N LEU A 79 0.26 5.85 -7.33
CA LEU A 79 -0.69 5.28 -8.29
C LEU A 79 -2.13 5.37 -7.77
N VAL A 80 -2.34 5.04 -6.48
CA VAL A 80 -3.65 5.14 -5.84
C VAL A 80 -4.11 6.61 -5.77
N ARG A 81 -3.24 7.57 -5.47
CA ARG A 81 -3.59 9.01 -5.53
C ARG A 81 -4.01 9.45 -6.91
N ALA A 82 -3.28 9.03 -7.95
CA ALA A 82 -3.63 9.37 -9.32
C ALA A 82 -4.99 8.82 -9.75
N LYS A 83 -5.48 7.77 -9.07
CA LYS A 83 -6.73 7.07 -9.35
C LYS A 83 -7.82 7.30 -8.31
N ALA A 84 -7.55 8.03 -7.23
CA ALA A 84 -8.55 8.40 -6.23
C ALA A 84 -9.42 9.51 -6.84
N VAL A 85 -10.73 9.25 -6.91
CA VAL A 85 -11.76 10.14 -7.48
C VAL A 85 -12.65 10.65 -6.36
#